data_AF-A0A0N4Y7K1-F1
#
_entry.id   AF-A0A0N4Y7K1-F1
#
_cell.length_a   1.000
_cell.length_b   1.000
_cell.length_c   1.000
_cell.angle_alpha   90.00
_cell.angle_beta   90.00
_cell.angle_gamma   90.00
#
_symmetry.space_group_name_H-M   'P 1'
#
loop_
_entity.id
_entity.type
_entity.pdbx_description
1 polymer ?
#
loop_
_entity_poly.entity_id
_entity_poly.type
_entity_poly.pdbx_seq_one_letter_code
_entity_poly.pdbx_strand_id
1 'polypeptide(L)' 'MYSGRLDIDESNVQVLLRTATILQLACVRDACSRFLLEQLDASNCLGIASFAQTHNCAQLAHAAQMYTHQHFR' A
#
# COMPACT_ATOMS: atom_id res chain seq x y z
N MET A 1 27.01 -8.41 2.90
CA MET A 1 26.04 -7.30 2.88
C MET A 1 24.75 -7.82 2.25
N TYR A 2 23.80 -8.26 3.06
CA TYR A 2 22.47 -8.63 2.58
C TYR A 2 21.74 -7.32 2.26
N SER A 3 21.93 -6.80 1.06
CA SER A 3 21.06 -5.73 0.57
C SER A 3 19.69 -6.38 0.44
N GLY A 4 18.82 -6.16 1.43
CA GLY A 4 17.47 -6.68 1.49
C GLY A 4 16.63 -6.10 0.35
N ARG A 5 16.89 -6.56 -0.88
CA ARG A 5 16.08 -6.31 -2.06
C ARG A 5 14.79 -7.10 -1.87
N LEU A 6 13.86 -6.46 -1.20
CA LEU A 6 12.50 -6.93 -1.09
C LEU A 6 11.82 -6.51 -2.39
N ASP A 7 11.71 -7.46 -3.32
CA ASP A 7 10.94 -7.29 -4.55
C ASP A 7 9.46 -7.21 -4.16
N ILE A 8 8.93 -6.00 -4.20
CA ILE A 8 7.54 -5.70 -3.92
C ILE A 8 6.80 -5.82 -5.26
N ASP A 9 5.88 -6.77 -5.32
CA ASP A 9 5.01 -7.00 -6.48
C ASP A 9 3.55 -6.77 -6.08
N GLU A 10 2.68 -6.43 -7.02
CA GLU A 10 1.24 -6.26 -6.80
C GLU A 10 0.57 -7.48 -6.14
N SER A 11 1.05 -8.69 -6.43
CA SER A 11 0.55 -9.92 -5.82
C SER A 11 1.09 -10.14 -4.40
N ASN A 12 2.32 -9.68 -4.14
CA ASN A 12 3.01 -9.91 -2.88
C ASN A 12 2.78 -8.79 -1.87
N VAL A 13 2.60 -7.54 -2.33
CA VAL A 13 2.60 -6.35 -1.47
C VAL A 13 1.50 -6.36 -0.43
N GLN A 14 0.35 -6.97 -0.72
CA GLN A 14 -0.72 -7.15 0.26
C GLN A 14 -0.29 -8.13 1.37
N VAL A 15 0.29 -9.27 1.00
CA VAL A 15 0.81 -10.24 1.97
C VAL A 15 1.93 -9.58 2.78
N LEU A 16 2.89 -8.94 2.11
CA LEU A 16 4.03 -8.26 2.69
C LEU A 16 3.64 -7.18 3.69
N LEU A 17 2.71 -6.31 3.32
CA LEU A 17 2.26 -5.23 4.20
C LEU A 17 1.47 -5.81 5.39
N ARG A 18 0.74 -6.92 5.20
CA ARG A 18 0.09 -7.65 6.28
C ARG A 18 1.10 -8.29 7.24
N THR A 19 2.11 -9.01 6.74
CA THR A 19 3.19 -9.57 7.58
C THR A 19 3.99 -8.46 8.25
N ALA A 20 4.30 -7.38 7.55
CA ALA A 20 4.98 -6.22 8.13
C ALA A 20 4.18 -5.57 9.25
N THR A 21 2.85 -5.52 9.12
CA THR A 21 1.97 -5.01 10.18
C THR A 21 1.97 -5.96 11.39
N ILE A 22 1.88 -7.27 11.17
CA ILE A 22 1.93 -8.29 12.23
C ILE A 22 3.28 -8.25 12.97
N LEU A 23 4.37 -8.12 12.22
CA LEU A 23 5.75 -8.08 12.72
C LEU A 23 6.16 -6.67 13.19
N GLN A 24 5.27 -5.67 13.09
CA GLN A 24 5.52 -4.25 13.38
C GLN A 24 6.76 -3.66 12.67
N LEU A 25 7.05 -4.12 11.45
CA LEU A 25 8.13 -3.64 10.61
C LEU A 25 7.71 -2.36 9.88
N ALA A 26 7.83 -1.23 10.56
CA ALA A 26 7.46 0.08 10.03
C ALA A 26 8.17 0.42 8.70
N CYS A 27 9.45 0.04 8.55
CA CYS A 27 10.21 0.29 7.31
C CYS A 27 9.60 -0.42 6.09
N VAL A 28 9.15 -1.66 6.27
CA VAL A 28 8.55 -2.46 5.19
C VAL A 28 7.15 -1.94 4.86
N ARG A 29 6.37 -1.56 5.89
CA ARG A 29 5.06 -0.92 5.70
C ARG A 29 5.17 0.38 4.90
N ASP A 30 6.19 1.20 5.18
CA ASP A 30 6.42 2.45 4.45
C ASP A 30 6.79 2.19 2.98
N ALA A 31 7.71 1.25 2.74
CA ALA A 31 8.11 0.85 1.39
C ALA A 31 6.92 0.31 0.58
N CYS A 32 6.13 -0.58 1.17
CA CYS A 32 4.92 -1.12 0.54
C CYS A 32 3.88 -0.02 0.28
N SER A 33 3.66 0.91 1.23
CA SER A 33 2.72 2.02 1.02
C SER A 33 3.16 2.93 -0.13
N ARG A 34 4.47 3.21 -0.28
CA ARG A 34 4.98 3.98 -1.42
C ARG A 34 4.76 3.25 -2.74
N PHE A 35 5.04 1.95 -2.77
CA PHE A 35 4.82 1.13 -3.97
C PHE A 35 3.33 1.12 -4.39
N LEU A 36 2.40 0.95 -3.45
CA LEU A 36 0.96 1.03 -3.75
C LEU A 36 0.53 2.43 -4.23
N LEU A 37 1.20 3.47 -3.77
CA LEU A 37 0.96 4.85 -4.20
C LEU A 37 1.38 5.07 -5.65
N GLU A 38 2.49 4.48 -6.08
CA GLU A 38 2.95 4.55 -7.48
C GLU A 38 2.11 3.66 -8.41
N GLN A 39 1.62 2.53 -7.92
CA GLN A 39 0.75 1.60 -8.66
C GLN A 39 -0.75 1.89 -8.52
N LEU A 40 -1.11 3.06 -7.98
CA LEU A 40 -2.49 3.43 -7.74
C LEU A 40 -3.23 3.68 -9.06
N ASP A 41 -4.27 2.90 -9.33
CA ASP A 41 -5.06 2.92 -10.57
C ASP A 41 -6.57 2.94 -10.25
N ALA A 42 -7.40 3.46 -11.15
CA ALA A 42 -8.85 3.51 -10.97
C ALA A 42 -9.48 2.11 -10.74
N SER A 43 -8.84 1.05 -11.25
CA SER A 43 -9.30 -0.33 -11.09
C SER A 43 -8.97 -0.92 -9.71
N ASN A 44 -7.93 -0.43 -9.05
CA ASN A 44 -7.41 -0.99 -7.80
C ASN A 44 -7.52 -0.03 -6.60
N CYS A 45 -7.87 1.25 -6.82
CA CYS A 45 -7.90 2.29 -5.80
C CYS A 45 -8.83 1.97 -4.62
N LEU A 46 -9.97 1.32 -4.86
CA LEU A 46 -10.92 0.89 -3.82
C LEU A 46 -10.31 -0.17 -2.90
N GLY A 47 -9.63 -1.16 -3.48
CA GLY A 47 -8.92 -2.19 -2.73
C GLY A 47 -7.81 -1.59 -1.88
N ILE A 48 -7.02 -0.68 -2.47
CA ILE A 48 -5.92 0.01 -1.79
C ILE A 48 -6.44 0.92 -0.66
N ALA A 49 -7.55 1.64 -0.86
CA ALA A 49 -8.15 2.48 0.18
C ALA A 49 -8.62 1.66 1.39
N SER A 50 -9.33 0.56 1.15
CA SER A 50 -9.78 -0.35 2.22
C SER A 50 -8.59 -0.98 2.96
N PHE A 51 -7.55 -1.35 2.21
CA PHE A 51 -6.31 -1.88 2.78
C PHE A 51 -5.60 -0.84 3.65
N ALA A 52 -5.45 0.38 3.16
CA ALA A 52 -4.82 1.47 3.89
C ALA A 52 -5.54 1.82 5.19
N GLN A 53 -6.89 1.76 5.19
CA GLN A 53 -7.71 1.93 6.39
C GLN A 53 -7.47 0.80 7.39
N THR A 54 -7.43 -0.46 6.93
CA THR A 54 -7.19 -1.63 7.79
C THR A 54 -5.80 -1.61 8.45
N HIS A 55 -4.79 -1.09 7.74
CA HIS A 55 -3.41 -1.03 8.21
C HIS A 55 -3.01 0.32 8.83
N ASN A 56 -3.98 1.22 9.03
CA ASN A 56 -3.81 2.54 9.62
C ASN A 56 -2.75 3.42 8.91
N CYS A 57 -2.62 3.23 7.59
CA CYS A 57 -1.75 4.02 6.71
C CYS A 57 -2.51 5.25 6.20
N ALA A 58 -2.58 6.31 7.02
CA ALA A 58 -3.35 7.51 6.70
C ALA A 58 -2.95 8.18 5.37
N GLN A 59 -1.66 8.20 5.04
CA GLN A 59 -1.16 8.83 3.82
C GLN A 59 -1.60 8.08 2.56
N LEU A 60 -1.52 6.74 2.59
CA LEU A 60 -2.00 5.88 1.51
C LEU A 60 -3.53 5.97 1.36
N ALA A 61 -4.25 5.95 2.49
CA ALA A 61 -5.70 6.05 2.49
C ALA A 61 -6.18 7.37 1.88
N HIS A 62 -5.54 8.48 2.25
CA HIS A 62 -5.88 9.80 1.72
C HIS A 62 -5.61 9.88 0.21
N ALA A 63 -4.47 9.38 -0.26
CA ALA A 63 -4.15 9.35 -1.68
C ALA A 63 -5.15 8.49 -2.48
N ALA A 64 -5.45 7.29 -2.00
CA ALA A 64 -6.41 6.40 -2.63
C ALA A 64 -7.83 6.99 -2.68
N GLN A 65 -8.26 7.66 -1.59
CA GLN A 65 -9.54 8.37 -1.55
C GLN A 65 -9.60 9.52 -2.56
N MET A 66 -8.56 10.37 -2.62
CA MET A 66 -8.47 11.47 -3.57
C MET A 66 -8.55 10.96 -5.02
N TYR A 67 -7.81 9.91 -5.34
CA TYR A 67 -7.81 9.29 -6.66
C TYR A 67 -9.18 8.72 -7.03
N THR A 68 -9.81 8.01 -6.09
CA THR A 68 -11.17 7.47 -6.28
C THR A 68 -12.16 8.61 -6.58
N HIS A 69 -12.07 9.70 -5.82
CA HIS A 69 -12.94 10.87 -5.99
C HIS A 69 -12.72 11.61 -7.32
N GLN A 70 -11.49 11.58 -7.87
CA GLN A 70 -11.15 12.18 -9.15
C GLN A 70 -11.55 11.30 -10.35
N HIS A 71 -11.41 9.99 -10.24
CA HIS A 71 -11.70 9.05 -11.35
C HIS A 71 -13.17 8.62 -11.46
N PHE A 72 -13.91 8.54 -10.35
CA PHE A 72 -15.32 8.11 -10.34
C PHE A 72 -16.33 9.29 -10.46
N ARG A 73 -15.96 10.38 -11.14
CA ARG A 73 -16.84 11.54 -11.37
C ARG A 73 -17.50 11.52 -12.74
#